data_AF-A0A7X1P2G4-F1
#
_entry.id   AF-A0A7X1P2G4-F1
#
_cell.length_a   1.000
_cell.length_b   1.000
_cell.length_c   1.000
_cell.angle_alpha   90.00
_cell.angle_beta   90.00
_cell.angle_gamma   90.00
#
_symmetry.space_group_name_H-M   'P 1'
#
loop_
_entity.id
_entity.type
_entity.pdbx_description
1 polymer ?
#
loop_
_entity_poly.entity_id
_entity_poly.type
_entity_poly.pdbx_seq_one_letter_code
_entity_poly.pdbx_strand_id
1 'polypeptide(L)'
;MNNEDSFVGPVNIGNPVEITINALAQKVLELIPESKSRIVHEPLPQDDPRQRKPDISLARERLGWEPTTPLDSGLRSAIAYFRTIVAPH
;
A
#
# COMPACT_ATOMS: atom_id res chain seq x y z
N MET A 1 -5.87 -35.05 12.81
CA MET A 1 -5.25 -33.79 12.41
C MET A 1 -5.26 -32.91 13.65
N ASN A 2 -4.12 -32.78 14.31
CA ASN A 2 -4.00 -31.99 15.55
C ASN A 2 -4.08 -30.51 15.16
N ASN A 3 -5.23 -29.89 15.46
CA ASN A 3 -5.39 -28.43 15.47
C ASN A 3 -4.76 -27.91 16.77
N GLU A 4 -3.44 -27.90 16.83
CA GLU A 4 -2.72 -27.23 17.90
C GLU A 4 -2.24 -25.86 17.41
N ASP A 5 -2.45 -24.86 18.26
CA ASP A 5 -2.15 -23.42 18.15
C ASP A 5 -3.11 -22.53 17.36
N SER A 6 -4.29 -22.28 17.96
CA SER A 6 -5.14 -21.12 17.65
C SER A 6 -4.42 -19.82 18.02
N PHE A 7 -3.51 -19.36 17.17
CA PHE A 7 -2.88 -18.05 17.33
C PHE A 7 -3.95 -16.95 17.23
N VAL A 8 -4.17 -16.24 18.34
CA VAL A 8 -5.14 -15.14 18.46
C VAL A 8 -4.40 -13.91 18.96
N GLY A 9 -4.47 -12.82 18.20
CA GLY A 9 -3.85 -11.56 18.54
C GLY A 9 -3.77 -10.62 17.32
N PRO A 10 -3.45 -9.34 17.53
CA PRO A 10 -3.24 -8.42 16.43
C PRO A 10 -1.98 -8.81 15.64
N VAL A 11 -2.07 -8.71 14.31
CA VAL A 11 -0.97 -8.94 13.39
C VAL A 11 -0.87 -7.76 12.44
N ASN A 12 0.30 -7.15 12.35
CA ASN A 12 0.54 -6.13 11.35
C ASN A 12 0.64 -6.78 9.96
N ILE A 13 -0.18 -6.29 9.04
CA ILE A 13 -0.20 -6.70 7.64
C ILE A 13 0.09 -5.46 6.80
N GLY A 14 1.10 -5.52 5.94
CA GLY A 14 1.43 -4.42 5.06
C GLY A 14 2.78 -4.59 4.40
N ASN A 15 3.23 -3.53 3.73
CA ASN A 15 4.50 -3.54 3.00
C ASN A 15 5.65 -3.10 3.92
N PRO A 16 6.65 -3.96 4.20
CA PRO A 16 7.81 -3.57 5.02
C PRO A 16 8.82 -2.70 4.24
N VAL A 17 8.62 -2.51 2.94
CA VAL A 17 9.43 -1.62 2.10
C VAL A 17 8.88 -0.20 2.18
N GLU A 18 9.75 0.73 2.56
CA GLU A 18 9.40 2.13 2.74
C GLU A 18 9.39 2.88 1.40
N ILE A 19 8.42 3.78 1.23
CA ILE A 19 8.35 4.74 0.13
C ILE A 19 7.81 6.06 0.71
N THR A 20 8.37 7.18 0.27
CA THR A 20 7.84 8.50 0.67
C THR A 20 6.53 8.78 -0.06
N ILE A 21 5.64 9.56 0.56
CA ILE A 21 4.40 9.98 -0.10
C ILE A 21 4.66 10.78 -1.38
N ASN A 22 5.70 11.60 -1.42
CA ASN A 22 6.09 12.32 -2.63
C ASN A 22 6.52 11.36 -3.76
N ALA A 23 7.34 10.33 -3.46
CA ALA A 23 7.75 9.34 -4.45
C ALA A 23 6.57 8.49 -4.94
N LEU A 24 5.62 8.16 -4.06
CA LEU A 24 4.39 7.47 -4.44
C LEU A 24 3.53 8.34 -5.37
N ALA A 25 3.31 9.62 -5.02
CA ALA A 25 2.54 10.55 -5.84
C ALA A 25 3.17 10.75 -7.23
N GLN A 26 4.49 10.91 -7.29
CA GLN A 26 5.23 11.01 -8.55
C GLN A 26 5.07 9.76 -9.41
N LYS A 27 5.20 8.57 -8.81
CA LYS A 27 5.02 7.29 -9.52
C LYS A 27 3.60 7.14 -10.08
N VAL A 28 2.57 7.58 -9.35
CA VAL A 28 1.19 7.57 -9.86
C VAL A 28 1.05 8.46 -11.10
N LEU A 29 1.62 9.67 -11.09
CA LEU A 29 1.58 10.57 -12.25
C LEU A 29 2.36 10.00 -13.45
N GLU A 30 3.49 9.34 -13.21
CA GLU A 30 4.26 8.65 -14.26
C GLU A 30 3.45 7.54 -14.94
N LEU A 31 2.62 6.82 -14.17
CA LEU A 31 1.77 5.74 -14.68
C LEU A 31 0.49 6.24 -15.40
N ILE A 32 0.13 7.51 -15.23
CA ILE A 32 -1.08 8.13 -15.80
C ILE A 32 -0.67 9.43 -16.51
N PRO A 33 0.00 9.36 -17.67
CA PRO A 33 0.52 10.54 -18.37
C PRO A 33 -0.57 11.52 -18.84
N GLU A 34 -1.82 11.06 -18.99
CA GLU A 34 -2.97 11.90 -19.31
C GLU A 34 -3.55 12.66 -18.11
N SER A 35 -3.04 12.41 -16.90
CA SER A 35 -3.50 13.07 -15.67
C SER A 35 -3.23 14.57 -15.71
N LYS A 36 -4.23 15.36 -15.30
CA LYS A 36 -4.12 16.81 -15.11
C LYS A 36 -3.82 17.20 -13.67
N SER A 37 -3.67 16.21 -12.78
CA SER A 37 -3.41 16.42 -11.36
C SER A 37 -2.04 17.05 -11.13
N ARG A 38 -1.91 17.83 -10.05
CA ARG A 38 -0.66 18.46 -9.62
C ARG A 38 -0.32 18.01 -8.21
N ILE A 39 0.97 17.81 -7.94
CA ILE A 39 1.45 17.59 -6.57
C ILE A 39 1.48 18.94 -5.86
N VAL A 40 0.78 19.03 -4.74
CA VAL A 40 0.76 20.19 -3.84
C VAL A 40 1.25 19.73 -2.47
N HIS A 41 2.13 20.51 -1.86
CA HIS A 41 2.67 20.21 -0.53
C HIS A 41 1.92 21.01 0.52
N GLU A 42 1.31 20.32 1.45
CA GLU A 42 0.61 20.88 2.60
C GLU A 42 1.33 20.51 3.90
N PRO A 43 1.12 21.26 5.00
CA PRO A 43 1.62 20.88 6.31
C PRO A 43 1.16 19.47 6.72
N LEU A 44 2.04 18.72 7.41
CA LEU A 44 1.70 17.40 7.93
C LEU A 44 0.55 17.52 8.95
N PRO A 45 -0.54 16.74 8.81
CA PRO A 45 -1.59 16.70 9.83
C PRO A 45 -1.02 16.22 11.17
N GLN A 46 -1.56 16.74 12.28
CA GLN A 46 -1.05 16.45 13.63
C GLN A 46 -1.03 14.95 13.96
N ASP A 47 -2.01 14.20 13.45
CA ASP A 47 -2.22 12.78 13.76
C ASP A 47 -1.55 11.83 12.74
N ASP A 48 -0.81 12.36 11.75
CA ASP A 48 -0.29 11.55 10.66
C ASP A 48 1.09 10.94 11.01
N PRO A 49 1.26 9.61 10.96
CA PRO A 49 2.52 8.98 11.32
C PRO A 49 3.62 9.34 10.33
N ARG A 50 4.79 9.74 10.85
CA ARG A 50 5.95 10.11 10.03
C ARG A 50 6.57 8.93 9.27
N GLN A 51 6.36 7.71 9.73
CA GLN A 51 6.89 6.50 9.13
C GLN A 51 5.76 5.48 8.91
N ARG A 52 5.68 4.96 7.68
CA ARG A 52 4.71 3.93 7.28
C ARG A 52 5.47 2.65 6.88
N LYS A 53 5.97 1.95 7.89
CA LYS A 53 6.75 0.70 7.77
C LYS A 53 6.34 -0.30 8.86
N PRO A 54 5.32 -1.14 8.62
CA PRO A 54 4.91 -2.16 9.60
C PRO A 54 6.01 -3.20 9.81
N ASP A 55 6.24 -3.58 11.06
CA ASP A 55 6.96 -4.81 11.39
C ASP A 55 6.00 -6.00 11.18
N ILE A 56 6.32 -6.83 10.19
CA ILE A 56 5.52 -8.00 9.77
C ILE A 56 6.14 -9.33 10.24
N SER A 57 7.10 -9.32 11.17
CA SER A 57 7.76 -10.53 11.67
C SER A 57 6.75 -11.57 12.18
N LEU A 58 5.72 -11.11 12.89
CA LEU A 58 4.66 -11.96 13.42
C LEU A 58 3.79 -12.58 12.31
N ALA A 59 3.54 -11.85 11.22
CA ALA A 59 2.78 -12.36 10.09
C ALA A 59 3.54 -13.47 9.35
N ARG A 60 4.86 -13.31 9.21
CA ARG A 60 5.73 -14.34 8.62
C ARG A 60 5.79 -15.59 9.48
N GLU A 61 6.02 -15.43 10.79
CA GLU A 61 6.20 -16.55 11.72
C GLU A 61 4.90 -17.33 11.95
N ARG A 62 3.78 -16.64 12.20
CA ARG A 62 2.53 -17.28 12.65
C ARG A 62 1.54 -17.56 11.55
N LEU A 63 1.59 -16.80 10.45
CA LEU A 63 0.64 -16.93 9.34
C LEU A 63 1.31 -17.45 8.06
N GLY A 64 2.65 -17.55 8.01
CA GLY A 64 3.38 -17.80 6.77
C GLY A 64 3.11 -16.71 5.71
N TRP A 65 2.74 -15.51 6.14
CA TRP A 65 2.26 -14.44 5.26
C TRP A 65 3.33 -13.38 5.02
N GLU A 66 3.42 -12.93 3.77
CA GLU A 66 4.13 -11.71 3.37
C GLU A 66 3.51 -11.11 2.10
N PRO A 67 3.70 -9.80 1.82
CA PRO A 67 3.15 -9.19 0.61
C PRO A 67 3.88 -9.73 -0.63
N THR A 68 3.11 -10.25 -1.58
CA THR A 68 3.62 -10.84 -2.83
C THR A 68 3.44 -9.94 -4.05
N THR A 69 2.60 -8.91 -3.95
CA THR A 69 2.35 -7.96 -5.04
C THR A 69 3.32 -6.77 -4.95
N PRO A 70 4.18 -6.55 -5.95
CA PRO A 70 5.02 -5.36 -6.02
C PRO A 70 4.18 -4.08 -6.18
N LEU A 71 4.67 -2.97 -5.66
CA LEU A 71 3.97 -1.67 -5.73
C LEU A 71 3.57 -1.30 -7.17
N ASP A 72 4.47 -1.46 -8.15
CA ASP A 72 4.21 -1.10 -9.54
C ASP A 72 3.05 -1.92 -10.15
N SER A 73 3.05 -3.23 -9.94
CA SER A 73 1.99 -4.14 -10.38
C SER A 73 0.65 -3.82 -9.70
N GLY A 74 0.68 -3.52 -8.39
CA GLY A 74 -0.49 -3.11 -7.63
C GLY A 74 -1.08 -1.80 -8.16
N LEU A 75 -0.25 -0.79 -8.40
CA LEU A 75 -0.67 0.51 -8.95
C LEU A 75 -1.29 0.36 -10.34
N ARG A 76 -0.67 -0.40 -11.25
CA ARG A 76 -1.22 -0.66 -12.59
C ARG A 76 -2.59 -1.35 -12.52
N SER A 77 -2.74 -2.32 -11.62
CA SER A 77 -4.00 -3.04 -11.42
C SER A 77 -5.09 -2.10 -10.88
N ALA A 78 -4.74 -1.24 -9.92
CA ALA A 78 -5.65 -0.23 -9.38
C ALA A 78 -6.08 0.78 -10.47
N ILE A 79 -5.15 1.29 -11.27
CA ILE A 79 -5.44 2.20 -12.38
C ILE A 79 -6.37 1.53 -13.41
N ALA A 80 -6.09 0.28 -13.80
CA ALA A 80 -6.92 -0.46 -14.73
C ALA A 80 -8.35 -0.63 -14.18
N TYR A 81 -8.48 -0.99 -12.90
CA TYR A 81 -9.79 -1.08 -12.23
C TYR A 81 -10.53 0.26 -12.23
N PHE A 82 -9.89 1.36 -11.82
CA PHE A 82 -10.57 2.66 -11.77
C PHE A 82 -10.97 3.17 -13.16
N ARG A 83 -10.23 2.83 -14.22
CA ARG A 83 -10.63 3.14 -15.61
C ARG A 83 -11.91 2.43 -16.04
N THR A 84 -12.30 1.31 -15.43
CA THR A 84 -13.55 0.62 -15.78
C THR A 84 -14.75 1.12 -14.99
N ILE A 85 -14.55 1.64 -13.77
CA ILE A 85 -15.66 2.04 -12.88
C ILE A 85 -15.85 3.56 -12.79
N VAL A 86 -14.85 4.36 -13.13
CA VAL A 86 -14.95 5.82 -13.22
C VAL A 86 -15.13 6.16 -14.70
N ALA A 87 -16.38 6.17 -15.16
CA ALA A 87 -16.69 6.58 -16.53
C ALA A 87 -16.17 8.01 -16.79
N PRO A 88 -15.68 8.31 -18.00
CA PRO A 88 -15.46 9.70 -18.38
C PRO A 88 -16.81 10.42 -18.35
N HIS A 89 -16.91 11.47 -17.54
CA HIS A 89 -17.96 12.47 -17.71
C HIS A 89 -17.79 13.20 -19.05
#